data_AF-A0A6I9NGY2-F1
#
_entry.id   AF-A0A6I9NGY2-F1
#
_cell.length_a   1.000
_cell.length_b   1.000
_cell.length_c   1.000
_cell.angle_alpha   90.00
_cell.angle_beta   90.00
_cell.angle_gamma   90.00
#
_symmetry.space_group_name_H-M   'P 1'
#
loop_
_entity.id
_entity.type
_entity.pdbx_description
1 polymer ?
#
loop_
_entity_poly.entity_id
_entity_poly.type
_entity_poly.pdbx_seq_one_letter_code
_entity_poly.pdbx_strand_id
1 'polypeptide(L)'
;MLNRLSSRSVLPQELNWSLSPQTPISWLNVYMQVAYLKDTDELLIPKYPQKTFTQIAQLLDLCILDVHCLEFSNGILAASALFHFSSLELVENVSALKRVEVEECVRWMVPFAIALQEVGGSSMRTFTGISADDMHNIQTHASYITWLDKAYSYQNVELQRHGNCPVPSGVLTPPQSSEKTEELVPVDAAVLKIKPGFKLHPHNDAVQSSNAITETDQTTANPK
;
A
#
# COMPACT_ATOMS: atom_id res chain seq x y z
N MET A 1 4.83 40.74 3.80
CA MET A 1 6.11 40.08 3.50
C MET A 1 6.91 39.74 4.76
N LEU A 2 6.97 40.64 5.75
CA LEU A 2 7.67 40.45 7.05
C LEU A 2 7.24 39.21 7.84
N ASN A 3 5.94 38.89 7.94
CA ASN A 3 5.47 37.74 8.73
C ASN A 3 5.90 36.37 8.17
N ARG A 4 6.10 36.23 6.85
CA ARG A 4 6.59 34.98 6.23
C ARG A 4 8.07 34.74 6.48
N LEU A 5 8.85 35.80 6.67
CA LEU A 5 10.29 35.70 6.95
C LEU A 5 10.53 35.42 8.44
N SER A 6 9.73 36.03 9.33
CA SER A 6 9.80 35.77 10.77
C SER A 6 9.47 34.32 11.13
N SER A 7 8.48 33.70 10.48
CA SER A 7 8.16 32.29 10.73
C SER A 7 9.14 31.30 10.07
N ARG A 8 9.86 31.73 9.02
CA ARG A 8 10.80 30.88 8.25
C ARG A 8 12.01 30.45 9.07
N SER A 9 12.51 31.28 9.99
CA SER A 9 13.69 30.96 10.81
C SER A 9 13.36 30.18 12.08
N VAL A 10 12.13 30.30 12.59
CA VAL A 10 11.72 29.66 13.85
C VAL A 10 11.68 28.13 13.69
N LEU A 11 11.01 27.61 12.65
CA LEU A 11 10.86 26.16 12.48
C LEU A 11 12.20 25.40 12.33
N PRO A 12 13.16 25.85 11.49
CA PRO A 12 14.47 25.20 11.43
C PRO A 12 15.26 25.22 12.74
N GLN A 13 15.12 26.29 13.53
CA GLN A 13 15.79 26.40 14.83
C GLN A 13 15.21 25.40 15.83
N GLU A 14 13.88 25.30 15.93
CA GLU A 14 13.20 24.34 16.80
C GLU A 14 13.52 22.88 16.43
N LEU A 15 13.78 22.60 15.14
CA LEU A 15 14.19 21.28 14.65
C LEU A 15 15.71 21.04 14.70
N ASN A 16 16.50 21.93 15.32
CA ASN A 16 17.97 21.85 15.37
C ASN A 16 18.62 21.73 13.97
N TRP A 17 18.05 22.38 12.97
CA TRP A 17 18.46 22.29 11.55
C TRP A 17 18.40 20.87 10.95
N SER A 18 17.76 19.92 11.64
CA SER A 18 17.52 18.56 11.14
C SER A 18 16.35 18.57 10.15
N LEU A 19 16.60 19.04 8.93
CA LEU A 19 15.60 19.26 7.88
C LEU A 19 15.59 18.18 6.77
N SER A 20 16.36 17.10 6.94
CA SER A 20 16.45 16.02 5.96
C SER A 20 16.03 14.66 6.53
N PRO A 21 14.81 14.55 7.09
CA PRO A 21 14.31 13.26 7.55
C PRO A 21 14.04 12.33 6.36
N GLN A 22 14.22 11.02 6.56
CA GLN A 22 13.67 10.02 5.66
C GLN A 22 12.16 9.92 5.89
N THR A 23 11.35 10.16 4.86
CA THR A 23 9.88 10.19 4.93
C THR A 23 9.31 8.82 4.56
N PRO A 24 8.01 8.54 4.84
CA PRO A 24 7.39 7.30 4.38
C PRO A 24 7.48 7.11 2.87
N ILE A 25 7.33 8.18 2.09
CA ILE A 25 7.48 8.16 0.64
C ILE A 25 8.93 7.85 0.21
N SER A 26 9.95 8.36 0.92
CA SER A 26 11.34 8.04 0.59
C SER A 26 11.67 6.57 0.86
N TRP A 27 11.13 5.99 1.94
CA TRP A 27 11.25 4.56 2.20
C TRP A 27 10.50 3.70 1.18
N LEU A 28 9.28 4.10 0.79
CA LEU A 28 8.53 3.40 -0.26
C LEU A 28 9.31 3.37 -1.58
N ASN A 29 9.96 4.48 -1.95
CA ASN A 29 10.84 4.54 -3.11
C ASN A 29 11.97 3.49 -3.05
N VAL A 30 12.65 3.39 -1.91
CA VAL A 30 13.71 2.39 -1.70
C VAL A 30 13.15 0.97 -1.81
N TYR A 31 12.07 0.66 -1.11
CA TYR A 31 11.48 -0.68 -1.12
C TYR A 31 10.98 -1.09 -2.50
N MET A 32 10.31 -0.18 -3.21
CA MET A 32 9.87 -0.42 -4.58
C MET A 32 11.06 -0.55 -5.53
N GLN A 33 12.14 0.24 -5.37
CA GLN A 33 13.31 0.08 -6.21
C GLN A 33 13.94 -1.31 -5.99
N VAL A 34 14.19 -1.72 -4.75
CA VAL A 34 14.76 -3.03 -4.42
C VAL A 34 13.88 -4.18 -4.92
N ALA A 35 12.54 -4.03 -4.88
CA ALA A 35 11.60 -5.04 -5.37
C ALA A 35 11.71 -5.34 -6.88
N TYR A 36 12.09 -4.35 -7.70
CA TYR A 36 12.08 -4.46 -9.17
C TYR A 36 13.47 -4.34 -9.81
N LEU A 37 14.50 -4.03 -9.03
CA LEU A 37 15.87 -3.95 -9.52
C LEU A 37 16.38 -5.34 -9.91
N LYS A 38 16.93 -5.45 -11.12
CA LYS A 38 17.61 -6.68 -11.58
C LYS A 38 19.13 -6.58 -11.40
N ASP A 39 19.69 -5.39 -11.63
CA ASP A 39 21.12 -5.09 -11.56
C ASP A 39 21.36 -3.85 -10.68
N THR A 40 22.36 -3.91 -9.80
CA THR A 40 22.64 -2.90 -8.78
C THR A 40 23.14 -1.55 -9.31
N ASP A 41 23.51 -1.46 -10.59
CA ASP A 41 24.14 -0.27 -11.15
C ASP A 41 23.13 0.83 -11.58
N GLU A 42 21.83 0.55 -11.56
CA GLU A 42 20.77 1.48 -11.99
C GLU A 42 19.87 1.98 -10.83
N LEU A 43 20.40 2.02 -9.61
CA LEU A 43 19.64 2.41 -8.40
C LEU A 43 19.00 3.81 -8.45
N LEU A 44 19.55 4.73 -9.25
CA LEU A 44 19.10 6.13 -9.30
C LEU A 44 17.92 6.36 -10.26
N ILE A 45 17.59 5.38 -11.11
CA ILE A 45 16.49 5.49 -12.08
C ILE A 45 15.35 4.59 -11.60
N PRO A 46 14.15 5.12 -11.32
CA PRO A 46 13.00 4.31 -10.94
C PRO A 46 12.71 3.21 -11.96
N LYS A 47 12.74 1.94 -11.54
CA LYS A 47 12.47 0.77 -12.41
C LYS A 47 11.17 0.04 -12.08
N TYR A 48 10.44 0.52 -11.08
CA TYR A 48 9.20 -0.09 -10.63
C TYR A 48 7.98 0.46 -11.39
N PRO A 49 6.85 -0.28 -11.41
CA PRO A 49 5.60 0.19 -12.00
C PRO A 49 5.07 1.43 -11.26
N GLN A 50 5.12 2.57 -11.94
CA GLN A 50 4.70 3.85 -11.38
C GLN A 50 3.25 3.84 -10.86
N LYS A 51 2.34 3.14 -11.56
CA LYS A 51 0.91 3.08 -11.17
C LYS A 51 0.75 2.44 -9.79
N THR A 52 1.47 1.35 -9.55
CA THR A 52 1.48 0.67 -8.25
C THR A 52 2.06 1.57 -7.17
N PHE A 53 3.18 2.26 -7.47
CA PHE A 53 3.76 3.24 -6.56
C PHE A 53 2.75 4.33 -6.17
N THR A 54 2.06 4.94 -7.13
CA THR A 54 1.06 5.99 -6.85
C THR A 54 -0.09 5.47 -5.99
N GLN A 55 -0.54 4.22 -6.17
CA GLN A 55 -1.60 3.64 -5.34
C GLN A 55 -1.15 3.40 -3.90
N ILE A 56 0.08 2.94 -3.68
CA ILE A 56 0.64 2.78 -2.33
C ILE A 56 0.89 4.15 -1.69
N ALA A 57 1.38 5.13 -2.46
CA ALA A 57 1.55 6.50 -1.99
C ALA A 57 0.21 7.14 -1.56
N GLN A 58 -0.88 6.89 -2.28
CA GLN A 58 -2.22 7.34 -1.86
C GLN A 58 -2.67 6.73 -0.53
N LEU A 59 -2.31 5.46 -0.28
CA LEU A 59 -2.57 4.85 1.03
C LEU A 59 -1.76 5.54 2.13
N LEU A 60 -0.48 5.82 1.89
CA LEU A 60 0.37 6.55 2.84
C LEU A 60 -0.14 7.96 3.11
N ASP A 61 -0.50 8.71 2.07
CA ASP A 61 -1.09 10.06 2.19
C ASP A 61 -2.34 10.03 3.08
N LEU A 62 -3.21 9.03 2.88
CA LEU A 62 -4.41 8.85 3.69
C LEU A 62 -4.07 8.52 5.15
N CYS A 63 -3.09 7.64 5.39
CA CYS A 63 -2.67 7.24 6.73
C CYS A 63 -2.02 8.40 7.51
N ILE A 64 -1.27 9.28 6.84
CA ILE A 64 -0.60 10.44 7.46
C ILE A 64 -1.61 11.48 7.98
N LEU A 65 -2.86 11.45 7.49
CA LEU A 65 -3.92 12.30 8.05
C LEU A 65 -4.37 11.86 9.44
N ASP A 66 -4.10 10.61 9.84
CA ASP A 66 -4.37 10.11 11.18
C ASP A 66 -3.12 10.27 12.06
N VAL A 67 -3.29 10.89 13.24
CA VAL A 67 -2.18 11.18 14.17
C VAL A 67 -1.50 9.91 14.70
N HIS A 68 -2.18 8.77 14.75
CA HIS A 68 -1.59 7.50 15.20
C HIS A 68 -0.51 6.97 14.23
N CYS A 69 -0.39 7.54 13.02
CA CYS A 69 0.74 7.21 12.15
C CYS A 69 2.10 7.50 12.83
N LEU A 70 2.14 8.45 13.76
CA LEU A 70 3.34 8.85 14.50
C LEU A 70 3.81 7.81 15.52
N GLU A 71 3.01 6.78 15.81
CA GLU A 71 3.41 5.64 16.65
C GLU A 71 4.33 4.67 15.90
N PHE A 72 4.39 4.78 14.57
CA PHE A 72 5.19 3.92 13.71
C PHE A 72 6.34 4.70 13.07
N SER A 73 7.48 4.04 12.86
CA SER A 73 8.57 4.65 12.10
C SER A 73 8.19 4.82 10.63
N ASN A 74 8.79 5.79 9.94
CA ASN A 74 8.52 6.03 8.52
C ASN A 74 8.81 4.80 7.63
N GLY A 75 9.80 3.98 7.99
CA GLY A 75 10.09 2.72 7.32
C GLY A 75 9.00 1.66 7.56
N ILE A 76 8.52 1.52 8.80
CA ILE A 76 7.42 0.60 9.14
C ILE A 76 6.13 1.02 8.45
N LEU A 77 5.79 2.32 8.39
CA LEU A 77 4.65 2.82 7.64
C LEU A 77 4.72 2.44 6.16
N ALA A 78 5.87 2.69 5.52
CA ALA A 78 6.08 2.37 4.11
C ALA A 78 6.01 0.86 3.83
N ALA A 79 6.62 0.04 4.68
CA ALA A 79 6.60 -1.42 4.58
C ALA A 79 5.18 -1.97 4.77
N SER A 80 4.43 -1.42 5.72
CA SER A 80 3.04 -1.81 6.01
C SER A 80 2.10 -1.41 4.88
N ALA A 81 2.29 -0.23 4.28
CA ALA A 81 1.54 0.17 3.09
C ALA A 81 1.85 -0.73 1.90
N LEU A 82 3.12 -1.07 1.68
CA LEU A 82 3.54 -2.01 0.64
C LEU A 82 2.88 -3.38 0.84
N PHE A 83 2.84 -3.88 2.08
CA PHE A 83 2.21 -5.15 2.44
C PHE A 83 0.77 -5.27 1.93
N HIS A 84 -0.04 -4.20 2.03
CA HIS A 84 -1.43 -4.18 1.56
C HIS A 84 -1.58 -4.33 0.03
N PHE A 85 -0.50 -4.16 -0.73
CA PHE A 85 -0.45 -4.32 -2.18
C PHE A 85 0.42 -5.51 -2.63
N SER A 86 1.01 -6.25 -1.69
CA SER A 86 1.97 -7.33 -1.98
C SER A 86 1.80 -8.52 -1.03
N SER A 87 2.89 -9.26 -0.79
CA SER A 87 2.98 -10.34 0.18
C SER A 87 3.92 -10.00 1.33
N LEU A 88 3.81 -10.76 2.43
CA LEU A 88 4.77 -10.71 3.53
C LEU A 88 6.21 -10.95 3.03
N GLU A 89 6.39 -12.00 2.23
CA GLU A 89 7.69 -12.40 1.69
C GLU A 89 8.38 -11.26 0.93
N LEU A 90 7.63 -10.53 0.07
CA LEU A 90 8.19 -9.37 -0.62
C LEU A 90 8.64 -8.29 0.38
N VAL A 91 7.80 -7.98 1.37
CA VAL A 91 8.10 -6.94 2.37
C VAL A 91 9.32 -7.31 3.20
N GLU A 92 9.42 -8.55 3.67
CA GLU A 92 10.60 -9.01 4.43
C GLU A 92 11.88 -8.92 3.58
N ASN A 93 11.79 -9.28 2.29
CA ASN A 93 12.94 -9.22 1.38
C ASN A 93 13.43 -7.79 1.10
N VAL A 94 12.54 -6.82 0.91
CA VAL A 94 12.93 -5.46 0.49
C VAL A 94 13.20 -4.51 1.66
N SER A 95 12.63 -4.79 2.83
CA SER A 95 12.76 -3.93 4.03
C SER A 95 13.67 -4.52 5.10
N ALA A 96 13.96 -5.82 5.04
CA ALA A 96 14.62 -6.60 6.10
C ALA A 96 13.88 -6.58 7.46
N LEU A 97 12.62 -6.14 7.48
CA LEU A 97 11.74 -6.19 8.66
C LEU A 97 10.98 -7.50 8.69
N LYS A 98 10.87 -8.12 9.86
CA LYS A 98 10.10 -9.35 10.07
C LYS A 98 8.62 -9.03 10.23
N ARG A 99 7.76 -10.03 10.00
CA ARG A 99 6.31 -9.95 10.27
C ARG A 99 5.96 -9.25 11.60
N VAL A 100 6.62 -9.65 12.69
CA VAL A 100 6.32 -9.13 14.04
C VAL A 100 6.56 -7.61 14.16
N GLU A 101 7.46 -7.05 13.36
CA GLU A 101 7.80 -5.61 13.39
C GLU A 101 6.77 -4.76 12.63
N VAL A 102 6.07 -5.34 11.64
CA VAL A 102 5.10 -4.63 10.80
C VAL A 102 3.65 -4.97 11.14
N GLU A 103 3.38 -6.07 11.84
CA GLU A 103 2.03 -6.61 12.06
C GLU A 103 1.07 -5.61 12.70
N GLU A 104 1.52 -4.86 13.71
CA GLU A 104 0.69 -3.86 14.36
C GLU A 104 0.28 -2.73 13.42
N CYS A 105 1.25 -2.19 12.67
CA CYS A 105 1.02 -1.12 11.70
C CYS A 105 0.16 -1.60 10.52
N VAL A 106 0.42 -2.80 10.01
CA VAL A 106 -0.41 -3.45 8.98
C VAL A 106 -1.86 -3.56 9.43
N ARG A 107 -2.09 -4.04 10.67
CA ARG A 107 -3.43 -4.17 11.26
C ARG A 107 -4.11 -2.82 11.42
N TRP A 108 -3.41 -1.82 11.95
CA TRP A 108 -3.92 -0.45 12.07
C TRP A 108 -4.29 0.16 10.72
N MET A 109 -3.54 -0.17 9.67
CA MET A 109 -3.71 0.37 8.32
C MET A 109 -4.88 -0.25 7.53
N VAL A 110 -5.44 -1.38 7.99
CA VAL A 110 -6.57 -2.10 7.33
C VAL A 110 -7.75 -1.20 6.95
N PRO A 111 -8.38 -0.42 7.85
CA PRO A 111 -9.54 0.41 7.50
C PRO A 111 -9.24 1.45 6.41
N PHE A 112 -8.03 2.00 6.37
CA PHE A 112 -7.60 2.94 5.35
C PHE A 112 -7.41 2.25 4.00
N ALA A 113 -6.81 1.06 3.99
CA ALA A 113 -6.65 0.24 2.79
C ALA A 113 -8.01 -0.17 2.18
N ILE A 114 -8.97 -0.56 3.02
CA ILE A 114 -10.34 -0.87 2.59
C ILE A 114 -11.03 0.36 2.00
N ALA A 115 -10.97 1.50 2.70
CA ALA A 115 -11.57 2.75 2.22
C ALA A 115 -11.01 3.16 0.85
N LEU A 116 -9.69 3.07 0.66
CA LEU A 116 -9.01 3.36 -0.61
C LEU A 116 -9.40 2.37 -1.72
N GLN A 117 -9.51 1.07 -1.40
CA GLN A 117 -9.90 0.04 -2.36
C GLN A 117 -11.32 0.27 -2.89
N GLU A 118 -12.28 0.58 -2.00
CA GLU A 118 -13.68 0.77 -2.39
C GLU A 118 -13.91 2.03 -3.24
N VAL A 119 -13.11 3.08 -3.05
CA VAL A 119 -13.19 4.30 -3.87
C VAL A 119 -12.39 4.18 -5.17
N GLY A 120 -11.56 3.14 -5.32
CA GLY A 120 -10.78 2.85 -6.52
C GLY A 120 -9.49 3.65 -6.66
N GLY A 121 -9.10 4.43 -5.64
CA GLY A 121 -7.99 5.38 -5.69
C GLY A 121 -8.19 6.50 -6.73
N SER A 122 -7.14 7.30 -6.96
CA SER A 122 -7.13 8.24 -8.09
C SER A 122 -6.23 7.71 -9.21
N SER A 123 -6.66 7.91 -10.47
CA SER A 123 -5.83 7.59 -11.63
C SER A 123 -4.52 8.40 -11.61
N MET A 124 -3.46 7.80 -12.15
CA MET A 124 -2.22 8.50 -12.39
C MET A 124 -2.47 9.69 -13.32
N ARG A 125 -2.03 10.88 -12.89
CA ARG A 125 -2.17 12.10 -13.66
C ARG A 125 -0.96 12.30 -14.56
N THR A 126 -1.20 12.95 -15.69
CA THR A 126 -0.13 13.44 -16.56
C THR A 126 0.07 14.94 -16.33
N PHE A 127 1.33 15.38 -16.39
CA PHE A 127 1.72 16.77 -16.17
C PHE A 127 2.57 17.24 -17.33
N THR A 128 2.21 18.39 -17.91
CA THR A 128 2.96 19.00 -19.01
C THR A 128 4.34 19.45 -18.51
N GLY A 129 5.40 19.06 -19.22
CA GLY A 129 6.78 19.43 -18.89
C GLY A 129 7.47 18.53 -17.86
N ILE A 130 6.80 17.45 -17.41
CA ILE A 130 7.39 16.42 -16.56
C ILE A 130 7.64 15.16 -17.40
N SER A 131 8.81 14.52 -17.22
CA SER A 131 9.14 13.28 -17.91
C SER A 131 8.15 12.17 -17.53
N ALA A 132 7.86 11.26 -18.48
CA ALA A 132 7.06 10.07 -18.20
C ALA A 132 7.64 9.26 -17.04
N ASP A 133 8.97 9.22 -16.90
CA ASP A 133 9.68 8.49 -15.84
C ASP A 133 9.56 9.14 -14.45
N ASP A 134 9.04 10.37 -14.35
CA ASP A 134 8.99 11.15 -13.09
C ASP A 134 7.55 11.54 -12.67
N MET A 135 6.53 11.17 -13.45
CA MET A 135 5.14 11.58 -13.19
C MET A 135 4.61 11.16 -11.81
N HIS A 136 5.06 10.00 -11.33
CA HIS A 136 4.65 9.42 -10.06
C HIS A 136 5.16 10.18 -8.83
N ASN A 137 6.21 11.00 -8.99
CA ASN A 137 6.79 11.80 -7.90
C ASN A 137 6.05 13.12 -7.67
N ILE A 138 5.15 13.51 -8.58
CA ILE A 138 4.36 14.71 -8.41
C ILE A 138 3.26 14.45 -7.39
N GLN A 139 3.31 15.16 -6.26
CA GLN A 139 2.27 15.09 -5.24
C GLN A 139 0.92 15.47 -5.86
N THR A 140 -0.07 14.60 -5.66
CA THR A 140 -1.45 14.84 -6.08
C THR A 140 -2.36 14.96 -4.87
N HIS A 141 -3.52 15.58 -5.07
CA HIS A 141 -4.57 15.66 -4.06
C HIS A 141 -5.78 14.85 -4.53
N ALA A 142 -6.37 14.10 -3.59
CA ALA A 142 -7.62 13.35 -3.76
C ALA A 142 -8.62 13.73 -2.67
N SER A 143 -9.80 13.12 -2.64
CA SER A 143 -10.82 13.35 -1.61
C SER A 143 -10.46 12.67 -0.28
N TYR A 144 -9.23 12.87 0.20
CA TYR A 144 -8.63 12.13 1.31
C TYR A 144 -9.43 12.28 2.61
N ILE A 145 -10.02 13.45 2.88
CA ILE A 145 -10.89 13.65 4.05
C ILE A 145 -12.13 12.74 3.98
N THR A 146 -12.78 12.66 2.83
CA THR A 146 -13.94 11.75 2.63
C THR A 146 -13.53 10.29 2.77
N TRP A 147 -12.33 9.93 2.33
CA TRP A 147 -11.81 8.56 2.49
C TRP A 147 -11.44 8.26 3.94
N LEU A 148 -10.97 9.26 4.69
CA LEU A 148 -10.67 9.16 6.12
C LEU A 148 -11.95 8.95 6.94
N ASP A 149 -13.01 9.73 6.67
CA ASP A 149 -14.33 9.54 7.30
C ASP A 149 -14.86 8.11 7.09
N LYS A 150 -14.66 7.59 5.88
CA LYS A 150 -15.03 6.22 5.52
C LYS A 150 -14.18 5.19 6.28
N ALA A 151 -12.85 5.39 6.37
CA ALA A 151 -11.97 4.53 7.15
C ALA A 151 -12.41 4.45 8.62
N TYR A 152 -12.75 5.58 9.24
CA TYR A 152 -13.26 5.63 10.62
C TYR A 152 -14.61 4.96 10.80
N SER A 153 -15.47 4.95 9.77
CA SER A 153 -16.74 4.23 9.84
C SER A 153 -16.56 2.71 10.06
N TYR A 154 -15.49 2.11 9.51
CA TYR A 154 -15.20 0.68 9.71
C TYR A 154 -14.70 0.37 11.12
N GLN A 155 -13.84 1.23 11.67
CA GLN A 155 -13.31 1.05 13.03
C GLN A 155 -14.45 1.09 14.07
N ASN A 156 -15.41 2.00 13.89
CA ASN A 156 -16.58 2.09 14.76
C ASN A 156 -17.47 0.84 14.70
N VAL A 157 -17.66 0.26 13.51
CA VAL A 157 -18.44 -0.97 13.34
C VAL A 157 -17.76 -2.17 14.01
N GLU A 158 -16.43 -2.26 13.93
CA GLU A 158 -15.67 -3.32 14.60
C GLU A 158 -15.78 -3.20 16.14
N LEU A 159 -15.65 -1.99 16.68
CA LEU A 159 -15.84 -1.73 18.12
C LEU A 159 -17.24 -2.12 18.61
N GLN A 160 -18.29 -1.80 17.84
CA GLN A 160 -19.68 -2.16 18.15
C GLN A 160 -19.93 -3.67 18.08
N ARG A 161 -19.26 -4.38 17.16
CA ARG A 161 -19.32 -5.85 17.09
C ARG A 161 -18.71 -6.51 18.33
N HIS A 162 -17.63 -5.96 18.87
CA HIS A 162 -17.02 -6.47 20.09
C HIS A 162 -17.81 -6.13 21.37
N GLY A 163 -18.59 -5.04 21.37
CA GLY A 163 -19.46 -4.66 22.49
C GLY A 163 -20.77 -5.44 22.60
N ASN A 164 -21.21 -6.09 21.54
CA ASN A 164 -22.54 -6.74 21.47
C ASN A 164 -22.53 -8.25 21.79
N CYS A 165 -21.44 -8.79 22.34
CA CYS A 165 -21.43 -10.17 22.83
C CYS A 165 -22.06 -10.19 24.24
N PRO A 166 -23.24 -10.79 24.47
CA PRO A 166 -23.81 -10.89 25.80
C PRO A 166 -22.91 -11.80 26.62
N VAL A 167 -22.09 -11.22 27.50
CA VAL A 167 -21.38 -12.00 28.51
C VAL A 167 -22.46 -12.61 29.40
N PRO A 168 -22.60 -13.94 29.49
CA PRO A 168 -23.55 -14.53 30.42
C PRO A 168 -23.14 -14.07 31.82
N SER A 169 -24.00 -13.31 32.50
CA SER A 169 -23.87 -13.05 33.94
C SER A 169 -24.21 -14.33 34.69
N GLY A 170 -23.34 -15.32 34.58
CA GLY A 170 -23.36 -16.56 35.35
C GLY A 170 -22.18 -16.53 36.30
N VAL A 171 -22.47 -16.61 37.60
CA VAL A 171 -21.47 -16.80 38.65
C VAL A 171 -20.57 -17.98 38.26
N LEU A 172 -19.27 -17.72 38.04
CA LEU A 172 -18.27 -18.74 37.79
C LEU A 172 -17.97 -19.46 39.11
N THR A 173 -18.82 -20.42 39.50
CA THR A 173 -18.37 -21.44 40.45
C THR A 173 -17.40 -22.37 39.72
N PRO A 174 -16.19 -22.62 40.26
CA PRO A 174 -15.27 -23.59 39.67
C PRO A 174 -15.92 -24.98 39.69
N PRO A 175 -15.95 -25.73 38.57
CA PRO A 175 -16.32 -27.14 38.65
C PRO A 175 -15.17 -27.89 39.34
N GLN A 176 -15.51 -28.69 40.35
CA GLN A 176 -14.57 -29.59 40.99
C GLN A 176 -14.08 -30.62 39.97
N SER A 177 -12.76 -30.73 39.88
CA SER A 177 -12.04 -31.73 39.10
C SER A 177 -12.36 -33.12 39.63
N SER A 178 -13.00 -33.96 38.81
CA SER A 178 -12.92 -35.43 38.84
C SER A 178 -13.68 -36.01 37.64
N GLU A 179 -13.00 -36.88 36.92
CA GLU A 179 -13.50 -37.86 35.95
C GLU A 179 -13.53 -37.47 34.46
N LYS A 180 -12.84 -38.32 33.70
CA LYS A 180 -12.51 -38.28 32.27
C LYS A 180 -13.51 -39.16 31.54
N THR A 181 -14.10 -38.70 30.43
CA THR A 181 -14.58 -39.59 29.37
C THR A 181 -14.45 -38.90 28.02
N GLU A 182 -13.89 -39.65 27.07
CA GLU A 182 -13.61 -39.29 25.68
C GLU A 182 -14.89 -39.17 24.87
N GLU A 183 -15.05 -38.09 24.10
CA GLU A 183 -15.82 -38.14 22.85
C GLU A 183 -15.40 -37.03 21.88
N LEU A 184 -15.19 -37.44 20.64
CA LEU A 184 -14.74 -36.66 19.49
C LEU A 184 -15.89 -35.85 18.90
N VAL A 185 -15.74 -34.52 18.76
CA VAL A 185 -16.45 -33.75 17.71
C VAL A 185 -15.54 -32.63 17.16
N PRO A 186 -15.35 -32.50 15.84
CA PRO A 186 -14.49 -31.47 15.23
C PRO A 186 -15.11 -30.08 15.33
N VAL A 187 -14.32 -29.09 15.77
CA VAL A 187 -14.70 -27.67 15.71
C VAL A 187 -14.11 -27.05 14.45
N ASP A 188 -15.00 -26.58 13.59
CA ASP A 188 -14.73 -25.84 12.36
C ASP A 188 -13.98 -24.54 12.69
N ALA A 189 -12.73 -24.45 12.24
CA ALA A 189 -11.93 -23.25 12.35
C ALA A 189 -12.31 -22.30 11.20
N ALA A 190 -13.20 -21.34 11.47
CA ALA A 190 -13.42 -20.20 10.61
C ALA A 190 -12.19 -19.27 10.64
N VAL A 191 -11.17 -19.64 9.89
CA VAL A 191 -10.05 -18.78 9.52
C VAL A 191 -10.61 -17.66 8.65
N LEU A 192 -10.56 -16.42 9.16
CA LEU A 192 -10.70 -15.20 8.36
C LEU A 192 -9.56 -15.18 7.33
N LYS A 193 -9.79 -15.81 6.17
CA LYS A 193 -8.93 -15.71 5.00
C LYS A 193 -9.13 -14.33 4.37
N ILE A 194 -8.36 -13.36 4.83
CA ILE A 194 -8.11 -12.15 4.05
C ILE A 194 -7.32 -12.60 2.82
N LYS A 195 -7.95 -12.55 1.64
CA LYS A 195 -7.29 -12.79 0.36
C LYS A 195 -6.51 -11.52 -0.02
N PRO A 196 -5.17 -11.55 -0.13
CA PRO A 196 -4.46 -10.47 -0.82
C PRO A 196 -4.72 -10.64 -2.32
N GLY A 197 -5.46 -9.69 -2.89
CA GLY A 197 -5.96 -9.77 -4.25
C GLY A 197 -5.33 -8.75 -5.18
N PHE A 198 -4.03 -8.84 -5.44
CA PHE A 198 -3.44 -8.30 -6.66
C PHE A 198 -2.40 -9.28 -7.21
N LYS A 199 -2.71 -9.91 -8.36
CA LYS A 199 -1.71 -10.61 -9.17
C LYS A 199 -0.94 -9.58 -9.96
N LEU A 200 0.35 -9.44 -9.68
CA LEU A 200 1.28 -8.89 -10.67
C LEU A 200 1.31 -9.85 -11.86
N HIS A 201 0.94 -9.37 -13.04
CA HIS A 201 1.19 -10.06 -14.30
C HIS A 201 2.61 -9.74 -14.76
N PRO A 202 3.48 -10.76 -14.98
CA PRO A 202 4.69 -10.56 -15.75
C PRO A 202 4.32 -10.43 -17.23
N HIS A 203 4.69 -9.32 -17.87
CA HIS A 203 4.63 -9.18 -19.32
C HIS A 203 5.83 -9.92 -19.94
N ASN A 204 5.55 -11.00 -20.68
CA ASN A 204 6.51 -11.65 -21.55
C ASN A 204 6.46 -10.96 -22.92
N ASP A 205 7.44 -10.12 -23.22
CA ASP A 205 7.69 -9.68 -24.60
C ASP A 205 8.53 -10.74 -25.31
N ALA A 206 7.85 -11.77 -25.81
CA ALA A 206 8.39 -12.65 -26.83
C ALA A 206 8.26 -11.95 -28.19
N VAL A 207 9.40 -11.50 -28.72
CA VAL A 207 9.59 -11.12 -30.12
C VAL A 207 9.08 -12.26 -31.03
N GLN A 208 8.07 -11.96 -31.85
CA GLN A 208 7.70 -12.80 -32.98
C GLN A 208 7.79 -12.00 -34.28
N SER A 209 8.93 -12.15 -34.94
CA SER A 209 9.05 -11.99 -36.38
C SER A 209 8.13 -13.00 -37.07
N SER A 210 7.30 -12.55 -38.01
CA SER A 210 6.73 -13.42 -39.03
C SER A 210 6.46 -12.65 -40.31
N ASN A 211 7.24 -13.01 -41.32
CA ASN A 211 7.00 -12.71 -42.72
C ASN A 211 5.69 -13.38 -43.17
N ALA A 212 4.90 -12.69 -44.00
CA ALA A 212 3.96 -13.34 -44.90
C ALA A 212 3.92 -12.55 -46.22
N ILE A 213 4.46 -13.20 -47.25
CA ILE A 213 4.32 -12.87 -48.67
C ILE A 213 2.92 -13.28 -49.11
N THR A 214 2.25 -12.49 -49.94
CA THR A 214 1.30 -13.00 -50.93
C THR A 214 1.21 -12.03 -52.12
N GLU A 215 1.67 -12.52 -53.27
CA GLU A 215 1.34 -12.02 -54.60
C GLU A 215 -0.16 -12.19 -54.86
N THR A 216 -0.79 -11.20 -55.49
CA THR A 216 -1.74 -11.42 -56.59
C THR A 216 -1.63 -10.28 -57.60
N ASP A 217 -1.60 -10.69 -58.86
CA ASP A 217 -1.32 -9.93 -60.07
C ASP A 217 -2.60 -9.32 -60.69
N GLN A 218 -2.36 -8.33 -61.57
CA GLN A 218 -3.13 -8.02 -62.80
C GLN A 218 -4.45 -7.20 -62.77
N THR A 219 -4.40 -5.92 -63.22
CA THR A 219 -4.67 -5.48 -64.63
C THR A 219 -5.25 -4.04 -64.73
N THR A 220 -4.65 -3.20 -65.61
CA THR A 220 -5.19 -1.99 -66.32
C THR A 220 -5.59 -0.75 -65.48
N ALA A 221 -5.34 0.52 -65.86
CA ALA A 221 -5.17 1.16 -67.16
C ALA A 221 -4.33 2.46 -67.07
N ASN A 222 -3.71 2.83 -68.20
CA ASN A 222 -2.96 4.07 -68.50
C ASN A 222 -3.85 5.34 -68.48
N PRO A 223 -3.31 6.57 -68.32
CA PRO A 223 -2.75 7.30 -69.49
C PRO A 223 -1.65 8.35 -69.20
N LYS A 224 -0.53 8.31 -69.94
CA LYS A 224 -0.05 9.28 -70.96
C LYS A 224 1.42 9.05 -71.27
#